data_AF-A0A9Q0I7L0-F1
#
_entry.id   AF-A0A9Q0I7L0-F1
#
_cell.length_a   1.000
_cell.length_b   1.000
_cell.length_c   1.000
_cell.angle_alpha   90.00
_cell.angle_beta   90.00
_cell.angle_gamma   90.00
#
_symmetry.space_group_name_H-M   'P 1'
#
loop_
_entity.id
_entity.type
_entity.pdbx_description
1 polymer ?
#
loop_
_entity_poly.entity_id
_entity_poly.type
_entity_poly.pdbx_seq_one_letter_code
_entity_poly.pdbx_strand_id
1 'polypeptide(L)'
;MVVEVALRPHSPETLSLDGTANTQQHTETRDECYFLERLESNNYNTYRSKKYPEMYVALQRSGQYKTGTKTSPGQKAILFLPMSARS
;
A
#
# COMPACT_ATOMS: atom_id res chain seq x y z
N MET A 1 -7.00 10.97 -10.91
CA MET A 1 -5.57 11.30 -10.77
C MET A 1 -4.86 10.07 -10.25
N VAL A 2 -3.71 9.70 -10.81
CA VAL A 2 -2.87 8.59 -10.33
C VAL A 2 -1.48 9.17 -10.10
N VAL A 3 -0.90 8.94 -8.92
CA VAL A 3 0.42 9.47 -8.53
C VAL A 3 1.29 8.33 -8.05
N GLU A 4 2.58 8.38 -8.33
CA GLU A 4 3.55 7.43 -7.79
C GLU A 4 4.03 7.89 -6.41
N VAL A 5 4.00 6.99 -5.42
CA VAL A 5 4.36 7.27 -4.03
C VAL A 5 5.20 6.16 -3.44
N ALA A 6 6.00 6.51 -2.42
CA ALA A 6 6.65 5.56 -1.53
C ALA A 6 6.13 5.77 -0.10
N LEU A 7 5.61 4.72 0.52
CA LEU A 7 5.01 4.80 1.86
C LEU A 7 6.09 4.59 2.93
N ARG A 8 6.33 5.60 3.77
CA ARG A 8 7.32 5.56 4.86
C ARG A 8 6.63 5.65 6.22
N PRO A 9 6.69 4.60 7.04
CA PRO A 9 6.33 4.66 8.46
C PRO A 9 7.22 5.64 9.24
N HIS A 10 6.96 5.80 10.55
CA HIS A 10 7.73 6.69 11.43
C HIS A 10 9.19 6.23 11.67
N SER A 11 9.54 4.99 11.29
CA SER A 11 10.93 4.49 11.23
C SER A 11 11.60 4.91 9.91
N PRO A 12 12.94 4.86 9.76
CA PRO A 12 13.62 5.15 8.50
C PRO A 12 13.30 4.16 7.37
N GLU A 13 12.36 3.23 7.59
CA GLU A 13 12.04 2.17 6.65
C GLU A 13 10.96 2.61 5.66
N THR A 14 10.98 2.00 4.49
CA THR A 14 9.96 2.16 3.46
C THR A 14 9.21 0.84 3.31
N LEU A 15 7.88 0.92 3.20
CA LEU A 15 7.03 -0.24 2.96
C LEU A 15 7.30 -0.81 1.56
N SER A 16 7.36 -2.14 1.44
CA SER A 16 7.43 -2.84 0.17
C SER A 16 6.42 -3.98 0.08
N LEU A 17 6.06 -4.35 -1.15
CA LEU A 17 5.42 -5.62 -1.46
C LEU A 17 6.41 -6.45 -2.27
N ASP A 18 6.85 -7.56 -1.71
CA ASP A 18 7.80 -8.46 -2.36
C ASP A 18 7.13 -9.36 -3.42
N GLY A 19 7.93 -10.08 -4.21
CA GLY A 19 7.44 -11.02 -5.22
C GLY A 19 6.67 -12.23 -4.66
N THR A 20 6.72 -12.45 -3.34
CA THR A 20 5.92 -13.46 -2.63
C THR A 20 4.60 -12.90 -2.08
N ALA A 21 4.29 -11.64 -2.42
CA ALA A 21 3.12 -10.90 -1.99
C ALA A 21 3.04 -10.61 -0.49
N ASN A 22 4.19 -10.67 0.20
CA ASN A 22 4.30 -10.28 1.59
C ASN A 22 4.70 -8.81 1.70
N THR A 23 4.23 -8.19 2.78
CA THR A 23 4.59 -6.82 3.12
C THR A 23 5.87 -6.82 3.93
N GLN A 24 6.87 -6.04 3.52
CA GLN A 24 8.12 -5.88 4.23
C GLN A 24 8.46 -4.40 4.46
N GLN A 25 9.50 -4.17 5.25
CA GLN A 25 10.09 -2.87 5.52
C GLN A 25 11.55 -2.92 5.10
N HIS A 26 12.00 -1.90 4.36
CA HIS A 26 13.40 -1.76 3.95
C HIS A 26 13.94 -0.39 4.33
N THR A 27 15.16 -0.35 4.87
CA THR A 27 15.90 0.90 5.14
C THR A 27 16.28 1.66 3.87
N GLU A 28 16.43 0.96 2.74
CA GLU A 28 16.72 1.54 1.43
C GLU A 28 15.50 1.43 0.51
N THR A 29 15.31 2.42 -0.35
CA THR A 29 14.23 2.41 -1.35
C THR A 29 14.58 1.47 -2.50
N ARG A 30 13.66 0.57 -2.83
CA ARG A 30 13.75 -0.40 -3.94
C ARG A 30 12.57 -0.22 -4.88
N ASP A 31 12.61 -0.88 -6.04
CA ASP A 31 11.48 -0.86 -7.00
C ASP A 31 10.16 -1.36 -6.39
N GLU A 32 10.25 -2.26 -5.40
CA GLU A 32 9.12 -2.82 -4.65
C GLU A 32 8.50 -1.85 -3.64
N CYS A 33 9.15 -0.71 -3.41
CA CYS A 33 8.70 0.34 -2.48
C CYS A 33 7.83 1.41 -3.16
N TYR A 34 7.59 1.30 -4.47
CA TYR A 34 6.80 2.27 -5.23
C TYR A 34 5.38 1.76 -5.50
N PHE A 35 4.41 2.62 -5.22
CA PHE A 35 2.99 2.35 -5.35
C PHE A 35 2.31 3.42 -6.21
N LEU A 36 1.29 3.01 -6.95
CA LEU A 36 0.38 3.89 -7.64
C LEU A 36 -0.76 4.24 -6.67
N GLU A 37 -0.75 5.47 -6.16
CA GLU A 37 -1.85 6.06 -5.41
C GLU A 37 -2.97 6.46 -6.37
N ARG A 38 -4.19 6.06 -6.06
CA ARG A 38 -5.40 6.45 -6.79
C ARG A 38 -6.50 6.84 -5.82
N LEU A 39 -7.08 8.02 -6.05
CA LEU A 39 -8.33 8.43 -5.40
C LEU A 39 -9.52 7.74 -6.10
N GLU A 40 -10.26 6.95 -5.35
CA GLU A 40 -11.46 6.26 -5.82
C GLU A 40 -12.71 7.14 -5.70
N SER A 41 -13.79 6.77 -6.39
CA SER A 41 -15.06 7.51 -6.41
C SER A 41 -15.74 7.65 -5.04
N ASN A 42 -15.36 6.80 -4.07
CA ASN A 42 -15.84 6.85 -2.70
C ASN A 42 -14.99 7.73 -1.77
N ASN A 43 -14.04 8.50 -2.33
CA ASN A 43 -13.11 9.39 -1.63
C ASN A 43 -12.08 8.68 -0.73
N TYR A 44 -11.82 7.40 -0.94
CA TYR A 44 -10.70 6.68 -0.35
C TYR A 44 -9.57 6.51 -1.37
N ASN A 45 -8.34 6.40 -0.88
CA ASN A 45 -7.19 6.07 -1.71
C ASN A 45 -6.95 4.56 -1.75
N THR A 46 -6.47 4.08 -2.89
CA THR A 46 -5.85 2.76 -3.05
C THR A 46 -4.37 2.93 -3.35
N TYR A 47 -3.55 1.97 -2.91
CA TYR A 47 -2.10 1.92 -3.16
C TYR A 47 -1.75 0.60 -3.83
N ARG A 48 -1.59 0.63 -5.15
CA ARG A 48 -1.31 -0.56 -5.96
C ARG A 48 0.19 -0.69 -6.22
N SER A 49 0.76 -1.88 -6.10
CA SER A 49 2.20 -2.06 -6.39
C SER A 49 2.50 -1.65 -7.84
N LYS A 50 3.57 -0.86 -8.03
CA LYS A 50 4.05 -0.52 -9.37
C LYS A 50 4.69 -1.74 -10.07
N LYS A 51 5.42 -2.56 -9.31
CA LYS A 51 6.12 -3.76 -9.81
C LYS A 51 5.18 -4.95 -10.00
N TYR A 52 4.18 -5.11 -9.14
CA TYR A 52 3.19 -6.20 -9.19
C TYR A 52 1.77 -5.63 -9.33
N PRO A 53 1.34 -5.22 -10.54
CA PRO A 53 0.14 -4.40 -10.75
C PRO A 53 -1.18 -5.01 -10.28
N GLU A 54 -1.22 -6.32 -10.00
CA GLU A 54 -2.39 -7.03 -9.48
C GLU A 54 -2.50 -6.96 -7.94
N MET A 55 -1.48 -6.45 -7.25
CA MET A 55 -1.39 -6.44 -5.79
C MET A 55 -1.59 -5.04 -5.21
N TYR A 56 -2.25 -4.98 -4.05
CA TYR A 56 -2.50 -3.77 -3.30
C TYR A 56 -1.91 -3.85 -1.89
N VAL A 57 -1.54 -2.70 -1.33
CA VAL A 57 -1.38 -2.56 0.12
C VAL A 57 -2.74 -2.80 0.76
N ALA A 58 -2.79 -3.61 1.81
CA ALA A 58 -4.06 -4.02 2.40
C ALA A 58 -3.93 -4.46 3.86
N LEU A 59 -4.97 -4.22 4.64
CA LEU A 59 -5.09 -4.69 6.03
C LEU A 59 -6.28 -5.63 6.20
N GLN A 60 -6.10 -6.66 7.01
CA GLN A 60 -7.18 -7.51 7.49
C GLN A 60 -7.91 -6.83 8.65
N ARG A 61 -9.10 -7.34 9.01
CA ARG A 61 -9.84 -6.88 10.20
C ARG A 61 -9.07 -7.07 11.50
N SER A 62 -8.16 -8.03 11.55
CA SER A 62 -7.26 -8.28 12.68
C SER A 62 -6.17 -7.22 12.85
N GLY A 63 -6.05 -6.26 11.92
CA GLY A 63 -4.98 -5.27 11.88
C GLY A 63 -3.68 -5.78 11.24
N GLN A 64 -3.59 -7.07 10.92
CA GLN A 64 -2.44 -7.64 10.20
C GLN A 64 -2.49 -7.29 8.71
N TYR A 65 -1.33 -7.30 8.05
CA TYR A 65 -1.27 -7.14 6.60
C TYR A 65 -2.03 -8.28 5.89
N LYS A 66 -2.67 -7.94 4.78
CA LYS A 66 -3.27 -8.93 3.89
C LYS A 66 -2.32 -9.20 2.74
N THR A 67 -1.99 -10.46 2.51
CA THR A 67 -1.14 -10.90 1.39
C THR A 67 -1.63 -10.33 0.07
N GLY A 68 -0.73 -9.77 -0.75
CA GLY A 68 -1.03 -9.09 -2.00
C GLY A 68 -1.82 -9.96 -3.00
N THR A 69 -1.53 -11.25 -3.09
CA THR A 69 -2.25 -12.21 -3.94
C THR A 69 -3.72 -12.43 -3.53
N LYS A 70 -4.10 -12.03 -2.32
CA LYS A 70 -5.48 -12.09 -1.80
C LYS A 70 -6.20 -10.75 -1.91
N THR A 71 -5.57 -9.74 -2.50
CA THR A 71 -6.17 -8.42 -2.74
C THR A 71 -6.86 -8.38 -4.10
N SER A 72 -7.88 -7.54 -4.23
CA SER A 72 -8.60 -7.33 -5.48
C SER A 72 -9.30 -5.97 -5.45
N PRO A 73 -9.57 -5.35 -6.61
CA PRO A 73 -10.36 -4.13 -6.68
C PRO A 73 -11.70 -4.25 -5.95
N GLY A 74 -12.14 -3.17 -5.29
CA GLY A 74 -13.41 -3.10 -4.57
C GLY A 74 -13.42 -3.74 -3.18
N GLN A 75 -12.36 -4.44 -2.75
CA GLN A 75 -12.27 -4.94 -1.38
C GLN A 75 -12.12 -3.78 -0.37
N LYS A 76 -12.85 -3.81 0.75
CA LYS A 76 -12.70 -2.78 1.80
C LYS A 76 -11.29 -2.74 2.41
N ALA A 77 -10.56 -3.85 2.34
CA ALA A 77 -9.21 -4.00 2.89
C ALA A 77 -8.15 -3.12 2.22
N ILE A 78 -8.40 -2.63 1.00
CA ILE A 78 -7.45 -1.82 0.19
C ILE A 78 -7.75 -0.32 0.24
N LEU A 79 -8.78 0.10 0.98
CA LEU A 79 -9.25 1.48 1.05
C LEU A 79 -8.63 2.19 2.25
N PHE A 80 -7.85 3.23 1.99
CA PHE A 80 -7.17 4.02 3.02
C PHE A 80 -7.64 5.48 2.96
N LEU A 81 -7.79 6.10 4.11
CA LEU A 81 -8.06 7.53 4.23
C LEU A 81 -6.82 8.19 4.84
N PRO A 82 -6.03 8.95 4.06
CA PRO A 82 -4.91 9.72 4.61
C PRO A 82 -5.43 10.75 5.62
N MET A 83 -4.86 10.73 6.83
CA MET A 83 -5.15 11.69 7.87
C MET A 83 -3.86 12.45 8.21
N SER A 84 -3.97 13.74 8.47
CA SER A 84 -2.84 14.50 9.04
C SER A 84 -2.48 13.93 10.41
N ALA A 85 -1.18 13.70 10.64
CA ALA A 85 -0.70 13.40 11.99
C ALA A 85 -1.02 14.59 12.89
N ARG A 86 -1.58 14.34 14.09
CA ARG A 86 -1.70 15.37 15.11
C ARG A 86 -0.29 15.75 15.56
N SER A 87 0.00 17.06 15.59
CA SER A 87 1.24 17.63 16.14
C SER A 87 1.34 17.42 17.64
#